data_AF-A0A351T8F3-F1
#
_entry.id   AF-A0A351T8F3-F1
#
_cell.length_a   1.000
_cell.length_b   1.000
_cell.length_c   1.000
_cell.angle_alpha   90.00
_cell.angle_beta   90.00
_cell.angle_gamma   90.00
#
_symmetry.space_group_name_H-M   'P 1'
#
loop_
_entity.id
_entity.type
_entity.pdbx_description
1 polymer ?
#
loop_
_entity_poly.entity_id
_entity_poly.type
_entity_poly.pdbx_seq_one_letter_code
_entity_poly.pdbx_strand_id
1 'polypeptide(L)'
;MTDNAHILVVDDDADICELVEAALTREGYKVTTANNTSEMRQVMARTPINLVVLDIMLPDGNGLDEMRRLSAQSDICVIILSGKGEPVERILGLESGA
;
A
#
# COMPACT_ATOMS: atom_id res chain seq x y z
N MET A 1 0.60 -3.87 -24.99
CA MET A 1 -0.37 -4.07 -23.89
C MET A 1 0.40 -3.73 -22.63
N THR A 2 0.24 -2.52 -22.12
CA THR A 2 0.80 -2.18 -20.80
C THR A 2 -0.05 -2.93 -19.79
N ASP A 3 0.56 -3.89 -19.10
CA ASP A 3 -0.08 -4.57 -17.97
C ASP A 3 -0.58 -3.50 -17.00
N ASN A 4 -1.87 -3.57 -16.67
CA ASN A 4 -2.53 -2.56 -15.87
C ASN A 4 -2.06 -2.75 -14.42
N ALA A 5 -1.08 -1.96 -13.98
CA ALA A 5 -0.47 -2.13 -12.66
C ALA A 5 -1.54 -2.22 -11.56
N HIS A 6 -1.41 -3.21 -10.69
CA HIS A 6 -2.38 -3.49 -9.62
C HIS A 6 -1.89 -2.85 -8.32
N ILE A 7 -2.66 -1.88 -7.84
CA ILE A 7 -2.43 -1.15 -6.59
C ILE A 7 -3.32 -1.72 -5.48
N LEU A 8 -2.74 -1.97 -4.31
CA LEU A 8 -3.46 -2.29 -3.08
C LEU A 8 -3.52 -1.04 -2.20
N VAL A 9 -4.72 -0.62 -1.80
CA VAL A 9 -4.93 0.49 -0.85
C VAL A 9 -5.31 -0.12 0.49
N VAL A 10 -4.63 0.30 1.55
CA VAL A 10 -4.81 -0.25 2.90
C VAL A 10 -5.01 0.90 3.89
N ASP A 11 -6.24 1.05 4.37
CA ASP A 11 -6.67 2.09 5.31
C ASP A 11 -7.91 1.58 6.06
N ASP A 12 -8.02 1.80 7.37
CA ASP A 12 -9.18 1.34 8.14
C ASP A 12 -10.42 2.22 7.91
N ASP A 13 -10.24 3.41 7.33
CA ASP A 13 -11.31 4.27 6.84
C ASP A 13 -11.74 3.84 5.43
N ALA A 14 -12.95 3.27 5.36
CA ALA A 14 -13.54 2.82 4.10
C ALA A 14 -13.82 3.97 3.13
N ASP A 15 -14.13 5.18 3.62
CA ASP A 15 -14.40 6.34 2.77
C ASP A 15 -13.11 6.82 2.10
N ILE A 16 -11.97 6.75 2.81
CA ILE A 16 -10.64 7.04 2.23
C ILE A 16 -10.29 5.98 1.19
N CYS A 17 -10.48 4.69 1.50
CA CYS A 17 -10.26 3.61 0.54
C CYS A 17 -11.05 3.81 -0.76
N GLU A 18 -12.35 4.12 -0.67
CA GLU A 18 -13.23 4.34 -1.83
C GLU A 18 -12.77 5.57 -2.64
N LEU A 19 -12.39 6.66 -1.96
CA LEU A 19 -11.89 7.86 -2.61
C LEU A 19 -10.61 7.59 -3.41
N VAL A 20 -9.63 6.91 -2.81
CA VAL A 20 -8.35 6.58 -3.44
C VAL A 20 -8.55 5.57 -4.58
N GLU A 21 -9.39 4.55 -4.38
CA GLU A 21 -9.77 3.58 -5.40
C GLU A 21 -10.39 4.25 -6.62
N ALA A 22 -11.37 5.13 -6.42
CA ALA A 22 -12.03 5.86 -7.50
C ALA A 22 -11.04 6.74 -8.28
N ALA A 23 -10.13 7.43 -7.58
CA ALA A 23 -9.12 8.27 -8.21
C ALA A 23 -8.14 7.46 -9.08
N LEU A 24 -7.58 6.37 -8.54
CA LEU A 24 -6.59 5.53 -9.24
C LEU A 24 -7.22 4.70 -10.37
N THR A 25 -8.43 4.20 -10.16
CA THR A 25 -9.16 3.46 -11.21
C THR A 25 -9.47 4.37 -12.41
N ARG A 26 -9.76 5.65 -12.18
CA ARG A 26 -9.97 6.64 -13.25
C ARG A 26 -8.71 6.90 -14.07
N GLU A 27 -7.54 6.83 -13.46
CA GLU A 27 -6.25 6.88 -14.16
C GLU A 27 -5.90 5.57 -14.88
N GLY A 28 -6.80 4.58 -14.80
CA GLY A 28 -6.67 3.31 -15.47
C GLY A 28 -5.82 2.31 -14.71
N TYR A 29 -5.69 2.37 -13.38
CA TYR A 29 -5.07 1.30 -12.60
C TYR A 29 -6.08 0.23 -12.19
N LYS A 30 -5.62 -0.99 -11.91
CA LYS A 30 -6.43 -1.96 -11.17
C LYS A 30 -6.23 -1.69 -9.69
N VAL A 31 -7.32 -1.63 -8.92
CA VAL A 31 -7.24 -1.36 -7.48
C VAL A 31 -7.90 -2.47 -6.69
N THR A 32 -7.37 -2.76 -5.51
CA THR A 32 -8.04 -3.55 -4.47
C THR A 32 -7.83 -2.83 -3.16
N THR A 33 -8.84 -2.87 -2.29
CA THR A 33 -8.80 -2.25 -0.97
C THR A 33 -8.71 -3.33 0.11
N ALA A 34 -8.17 -2.96 1.26
CA ALA A 34 -8.15 -3.75 2.48
C ALA A 34 -8.26 -2.82 3.68
N ASN A 35 -8.99 -3.21 4.72
CA ASN A 35 -9.23 -2.33 5.88
C ASN A 35 -8.38 -2.67 7.12
N ASN A 36 -7.44 -3.58 6.97
CA ASN A 36 -6.54 -4.03 8.03
C ASN A 36 -5.37 -4.83 7.45
N THR A 37 -4.35 -5.11 8.28
CA THR A 37 -3.16 -5.86 7.86
C THR A 37 -3.49 -7.31 7.48
N SER A 38 -4.49 -7.91 8.14
CA SER A 38 -4.92 -9.28 7.87
C SER A 38 -5.49 -9.42 6.45
N GLU A 39 -6.40 -8.54 6.05
CA GLU A 39 -6.98 -8.49 4.69
C GLU A 39 -5.93 -8.16 3.64
N MET A 40 -5.06 -7.19 3.92
CA MET A 40 -3.93 -6.85 3.06
C MET A 40 -3.10 -8.11 2.73
N ARG A 41 -2.72 -8.88 3.75
CA ARG A 41 -1.95 -10.12 3.57
C ARG A 41 -2.73 -11.18 2.78
N GLN A 42 -4.05 -11.30 2.99
CA GLN A 42 -4.90 -12.22 2.22
C GLN A 42 -4.96 -11.85 0.73
N VAL A 43 -5.08 -10.56 0.40
CA VAL A 43 -5.09 -10.08 -0.99
C VAL A 43 -3.74 -10.39 -1.66
N MET A 44 -2.64 -10.05 -1.00
CA MET A 44 -1.29 -10.25 -1.53
C MET A 44 -0.92 -11.73 -1.71
N ALA A 45 -1.49 -12.63 -0.90
CA ALA A 45 -1.28 -14.06 -1.06
C ALA A 45 -1.98 -14.65 -2.30
N ARG A 46 -2.97 -13.94 -2.86
CA ARG A 46 -3.82 -14.42 -3.97
C ARG A 46 -3.55 -13.71 -5.28
N THR A 47 -3.07 -12.48 -5.22
CA THR A 47 -2.95 -11.59 -6.38
C THR A 47 -1.60 -10.89 -6.36
N PRO A 48 -0.87 -10.84 -7.50
CA PRO A 48 0.34 -10.03 -7.58
C PRO A 48 -0.02 -8.54 -7.49
N ILE A 49 0.65 -7.83 -6.58
CA ILE A 49 0.49 -6.39 -6.34
C ILE A 49 1.79 -5.69 -6.70
N ASN A 50 1.69 -4.59 -7.44
CA ASN A 50 2.84 -3.80 -7.88
C ASN A 50 3.15 -2.64 -6.93
N LEU A 51 2.11 -2.10 -6.28
CA LEU A 51 2.23 -0.97 -5.36
C LEU A 51 1.22 -1.12 -4.21
N VAL A 52 1.65 -0.77 -3.01
CA VAL A 52 0.79 -0.67 -1.83
C VAL A 52 0.73 0.80 -1.37
N VAL A 53 -0.47 1.36 -1.27
CA VAL A 53 -0.74 2.60 -0.54
C VAL A 53 -1.19 2.18 0.85
N LEU A 54 -0.46 2.59 1.89
CA LEU A 54 -0.59 2.04 3.23
C LEU A 54 -0.71 3.14 4.27
N ASP A 55 -1.77 3.13 5.07
CA ASP A 55 -1.84 3.90 6.31
C ASP A 55 -0.97 3.28 7.42
N ILE A 56 -0.46 4.13 8.30
CA ILE A 56 0.39 3.73 9.43
C ILE A 56 -0.48 3.11 10.54
N MET A 57 -1.67 3.65 10.77
CA MET A 57 -2.48 3.38 11.95
C MET A 57 -3.60 2.38 11.63
N LEU A 58 -3.25 1.10 11.59
CA LEU A 58 -4.23 0.03 11.34
C LEU A 58 -4.73 -0.61 12.65
N PRO A 59 -5.97 -1.14 12.68
CA PRO A 59 -6.59 -1.65 13.90
C PRO A 59 -5.93 -2.93 14.45
N ASP A 60 -5.25 -3.70 13.59
CA ASP A 60 -4.67 -5.00 13.93
C ASP A 60 -3.14 -5.06 13.81
N GLY A 61 -2.49 -3.92 13.55
CA GLY A 61 -1.04 -3.85 13.38
C GLY A 61 -0.51 -2.45 13.06
N ASN A 62 0.81 -2.34 12.89
CA ASN A 62 1.47 -1.09 12.53
C ASN A 62 1.87 -1.13 11.04
N GLY A 63 1.40 -0.17 10.24
CA GLY A 63 1.72 -0.07 8.82
C GLY A 63 3.22 0.06 8.54
N LEU A 64 4.02 0.60 9.47
CA LEU A 64 5.49 0.63 9.32
C LEU A 64 6.11 -0.77 9.40
N ASP A 65 5.58 -1.66 10.23
CA ASP A 65 6.09 -3.03 10.31
C ASP A 65 5.74 -3.80 9.03
N GLU A 66 4.53 -3.59 8.50
CA GLU A 66 4.14 -4.14 7.19
C GLU A 66 5.01 -3.58 6.06
N MET A 67 5.24 -2.27 6.01
CA MET A 67 6.09 -1.67 4.99
C MET A 67 7.52 -2.21 5.06
N ARG A 68 8.10 -2.42 6.26
CA ARG A 68 9.44 -3.02 6.40
C ARG A 68 9.47 -4.47 5.91
N ARG A 69 8.39 -5.22 6.15
CA ARG A 69 8.23 -6.59 5.63
C ARG A 69 8.09 -6.59 4.10
N LEU A 70 7.39 -5.61 3.54
CA LEU A 70 7.18 -5.45 2.10
C LEU A 70 8.43 -4.96 1.38
N SER A 71 9.19 -4.04 1.95
CA SER A 71 10.41 -3.50 1.33
C SER A 71 11.55 -4.52 1.27
N ALA A 72 11.51 -5.55 2.12
CA ALA A 72 12.35 -6.74 1.99
C ALA A 72 11.99 -7.60 0.75
N GLN A 73 10.83 -7.36 0.13
CA GLN A 73 10.43 -7.97 -1.14
C GLN A 73 10.78 -6.99 -2.26
N SER A 74 11.68 -7.37 -3.16
CA SER A 74 12.31 -6.47 -4.14
C SER A 74 11.36 -5.84 -5.15
N ASP A 75 10.15 -6.38 -5.32
CA ASP A 75 9.30 -6.09 -6.46
C ASP A 75 8.07 -5.23 -6.11
N ILE A 76 7.89 -4.84 -4.83
CA ILE A 76 6.70 -4.13 -4.34
C ILE A 76 7.07 -2.72 -3.90
N CYS A 77 6.51 -1.71 -4.57
CA CYS A 77 6.61 -0.31 -4.14
C CYS A 77 5.62 -0.03 -3.01
N VAL A 78 6.03 0.71 -1.98
CA VAL A 78 5.14 1.10 -0.87
C VAL A 78 5.11 2.61 -0.73
N ILE A 79 3.92 3.20 -0.75
CA ILE A 79 3.65 4.60 -0.46
C ILE A 79 2.89 4.67 0.85
N ILE A 80 3.39 5.47 1.79
CA ILE A 80 2.71 5.71 3.06
C ILE A 80 1.71 6.86 2.88
N LEU A 81 0.46 6.62 3.25
CA LEU A 81 -0.57 7.63 3.36
C LEU A 81 -0.65 8.03 4.84
N SER A 82 -0.09 9.17 5.23
CA SER A 82 -0.17 9.64 6.63
C SER A 82 -0.92 10.97 6.72
N GLY A 83 -1.80 11.10 7.71
CA GLY A 83 -2.32 12.38 8.16
C GLY A 83 -1.20 13.34 8.60
N LYS A 84 -1.49 14.65 8.64
CA LYS A 84 -0.49 15.68 9.00
C LYS A 84 0.17 15.39 10.36
N GLY A 85 1.47 15.18 10.37
CA GLY A 85 2.31 15.35 11.57
C GLY A 85 3.25 14.19 11.90
N GLU A 86 3.10 13.03 11.27
CA GLU A 86 4.01 11.92 11.53
C GLU A 86 5.22 12.01 10.59
N PRO A 87 6.46 11.99 11.12
CA PRO A 87 7.62 11.90 10.27
C PRO A 87 7.53 10.57 9.53
N VAL A 88 7.26 10.62 8.22
CA VAL A 88 7.50 9.48 7.35
C VAL A 88 8.99 9.17 7.50
N GLU A 89 9.31 8.17 8.31
CA GLU A 89 10.67 7.65 8.43
C GLU A 89 11.12 7.39 7.00
N ARG A 90 12.17 8.09 6.55
CA ARG A 90 12.77 7.85 5.24
C ARG A 90 13.29 6.41 5.25
N ILE A 91 12.48 5.48 4.81
CA ILE A 91 12.88 4.08 4.77
C ILE A 91 13.93 3.93 3.67
N LEU A 92 15.04 3.33 4.08
CA LEU A 92 16.26 3.02 3.34
C LEU A 92 16.07 2.08 2.11
N GLY A 93 14.93 2.13 1.43
CA GLY A 93 14.68 1.34 0.21
C GLY A 93 15.23 1.98 -1.08
N LEU A 94 15.55 3.29 -1.05
CA LEU A 94 16.04 4.05 -2.21
C LEU A 94 17.57 4.09 -2.33
N GLU A 95 18.33 3.61 -1.33
CA GLU A 95 19.81 3.62 -1.40
C GLU A 95 20.41 2.32 -1.93
N SER A 96 19.63 1.26 -2.12
CA SER A 96 20.11 0.00 -2.73
C SER A 96 19.80 -0.04 -4.22
N GLY A 97 20.37 0.93 -4.94
CA GLY A 97 20.18 1.11 -6.38
C GLY A 97 21.35 1.83 -7.04
N ALA A 98 22.58 1.46 -6.67
CA ALA A 98 23.82 1.75 -7.39
C ALA A 98 24.87 0.67 -7.11
#